data_AF-A0A849TW09-F1
#
_entry.id   AF-A0A849TW09-F1
#
_cell.length_a   1.000
_cell.length_b   1.000
_cell.length_c   1.000
_cell.angle_alpha   90.00
_cell.angle_beta   90.00
_cell.angle_gamma   90.00
#
_symmetry.space_group_name_H-M   'P 1'
#
loop_
_entity.id
_entity.type
_entity.pdbx_description
1 polymer ?
#
loop_
_entity_poly.entity_id
_entity_poly.type
_entity_poly.pdbx_seq_one_letter_code
_entity_poly.pdbx_strand_id
1 'polypeptide(L)'
;MKMTLTRSVRAKTFQFDGREYDYLYHTYNKTWKNERGVEIPIFRELLLKHEGKRVLEVGNVLSHYFPIHHEVIDKYEVSSGVINQDIVEFVPQDKYDLIVSISTLEHVGWDEQPQKPGKLLQAIDHLRSTCLAPSGRLVASLPIGYNRYFDYLQNNGKSPFTTQHFLKRISKQNYWVESDWSGCKDATYGRFVAHAICIGTIQG
;
A
#
# COMPACT_ATOMS: atom_id res chain seq x y z
N MET A 1 -5.52 -38.90 29.78
CA MET A 1 -4.35 -38.02 29.54
C MET A 1 -4.87 -36.70 28.99
N LYS A 2 -4.89 -35.63 29.80
CA LYS A 2 -5.40 -34.31 29.39
C LYS A 2 -4.38 -33.69 28.43
N MET A 3 -4.75 -33.47 27.17
CA MET A 3 -3.99 -32.60 26.28
C MET A 3 -4.18 -31.17 26.76
N THR A 4 -3.16 -30.63 27.42
CA THR A 4 -3.07 -29.22 27.75
C THR A 4 -3.06 -28.45 26.43
N LEU A 5 -4.10 -27.63 26.19
CA LEU A 5 -4.09 -26.63 25.14
C LEU A 5 -2.94 -25.65 25.44
N THR A 6 -1.76 -25.90 24.89
CA THR A 6 -0.71 -24.90 24.82
C THR A 6 -1.26 -23.75 23.99
N ARG A 7 -1.56 -22.65 24.67
CA ARG A 7 -1.98 -21.38 24.07
C ARG A 7 -0.93 -21.03 23.01
N SER A 8 -1.25 -21.25 21.74
CA SER A 8 -0.36 -20.89 20.63
C SER A 8 -0.08 -19.40 20.75
N VAL A 9 1.17 -19.05 21.08
CA VAL A 9 1.60 -17.66 21.12
C VAL A 9 1.55 -17.17 19.67
N ARG A 10 0.72 -16.17 19.42
CA ARG A 10 0.60 -15.57 18.09
C ARG A 10 1.98 -15.08 17.66
N ALA A 11 2.44 -15.50 16.47
CA ALA A 11 3.66 -14.95 15.88
C ALA A 11 3.54 -13.42 15.85
N LYS A 12 4.53 -12.74 16.44
CA LYS A 12 4.54 -11.28 16.57
C LYS A 12 5.12 -10.61 15.33
N THR A 13 5.90 -11.34 14.56
CA THR A 13 6.66 -10.82 13.43
C THR A 13 6.28 -11.49 12.11
N PHE A 14 6.68 -10.85 11.00
CA PHE A 14 6.66 -11.38 9.65
C PHE A 14 7.93 -10.95 8.89
N GLN A 15 8.27 -11.69 7.84
CA GLN A 15 9.42 -11.39 6.98
C GLN A 15 8.95 -10.68 5.71
N PHE A 16 9.70 -9.67 5.28
CA PHE A 16 9.49 -8.95 4.03
C PHE A 16 10.82 -8.35 3.55
N ASP A 17 11.19 -8.59 2.29
CA ASP A 17 12.41 -8.06 1.66
C ASP A 17 13.68 -8.27 2.52
N GLY A 18 13.83 -9.48 3.05
CA GLY A 18 14.97 -9.87 3.90
C GLY A 18 15.01 -9.23 5.29
N ARG A 19 13.93 -8.57 5.72
CA ARG A 19 13.80 -7.94 7.03
C ARG A 19 12.65 -8.52 7.83
N GLU A 20 12.83 -8.55 9.15
CA GLU A 20 11.78 -8.89 10.09
C GLU A 20 11.05 -7.62 10.57
N TYR A 21 9.71 -7.67 10.57
CA TYR A 21 8.83 -6.61 11.04
C TYR A 21 7.89 -7.13 12.11
N ASP A 22 7.60 -6.30 13.12
CA ASP A 22 6.47 -6.55 14.02
C ASP A 22 5.14 -6.28 13.31
N TYR A 23 4.16 -7.17 13.47
CA TYR A 23 2.79 -6.88 13.09
C TYR A 23 2.27 -5.67 13.86
N LEU A 24 1.62 -4.73 13.17
CA LEU A 24 0.89 -3.66 13.84
C LEU A 24 -0.40 -4.18 14.46
N TYR A 25 -0.57 -3.96 15.76
CA TYR A 25 -1.82 -4.17 16.48
C TYR A 25 -2.42 -2.83 16.90
N HIS A 26 -3.41 -2.37 16.14
CA HIS A 26 -4.06 -1.09 16.36
C HIS A 26 -5.59 -1.20 16.24
N THR A 27 -6.31 -0.45 17.07
CA THR A 27 -7.77 -0.50 17.17
C THR A 27 -8.46 0.11 15.96
N TYR A 28 -7.90 1.20 15.42
CA TYR A 28 -8.33 1.75 14.13
C TYR A 28 -8.19 0.68 13.05
N ASN A 29 -9.28 0.45 12.29
CA ASN A 29 -9.41 -0.63 11.32
C ASN A 29 -9.14 -2.06 11.84
N LYS A 30 -8.94 -2.28 13.15
CA LYS A 30 -8.67 -3.59 13.75
C LYS A 30 -7.59 -4.34 12.97
N THR A 31 -6.40 -3.75 12.87
CA THR A 31 -5.30 -4.16 11.95
C THR A 31 -4.93 -5.63 12.05
N TRP A 32 -5.18 -6.27 13.20
CA TRP A 32 -5.01 -7.71 13.39
C TRP A 32 -5.92 -8.59 12.52
N LYS A 33 -6.82 -8.01 11.71
CA LYS A 33 -7.73 -8.67 10.78
C LYS A 33 -7.48 -8.35 9.31
N ASN A 34 -6.68 -7.34 8.97
CA ASN A 34 -6.48 -6.87 7.59
C ASN A 34 -5.00 -6.63 7.27
N GLU A 35 -4.74 -6.28 6.01
CA GLU A 35 -3.43 -5.97 5.44
C GLU A 35 -2.73 -4.78 6.11
N ARG A 36 -3.46 -3.86 6.76
CA ARG A 36 -2.86 -2.75 7.53
C ARG A 36 -1.91 -3.24 8.63
N GLY A 37 -2.12 -4.47 9.13
CA GLY A 37 -1.20 -5.11 10.07
C GLY A 37 0.22 -5.34 9.53
N VAL A 38 0.39 -5.44 8.21
CA VAL A 38 1.69 -5.61 7.54
C VAL A 38 2.11 -4.38 6.75
N GLU A 39 1.17 -3.66 6.13
CA GLU A 39 1.48 -2.46 5.35
C GLU A 39 2.06 -1.35 6.23
N ILE A 40 1.41 -1.01 7.33
CA ILE A 40 1.80 0.15 8.14
C ILE A 40 3.22 0.03 8.71
N PRO A 41 3.67 -1.12 9.26
CA PRO A 41 5.06 -1.30 9.67
C PRO A 41 6.08 -1.06 8.55
N ILE A 42 5.82 -1.57 7.34
CA ILE A 42 6.72 -1.43 6.18
C ILE A 42 6.82 0.05 5.79
N PHE A 43 5.69 0.72 5.61
CA PHE A 43 5.66 2.11 5.19
C PHE A 43 6.17 3.07 6.26
N ARG A 44 5.96 2.75 7.55
CA ARG A 44 6.56 3.53 8.65
C ARG A 44 8.08 3.49 8.61
N GLU A 45 8.69 2.33 8.35
CA GLU A 45 10.15 2.25 8.21
C GLU A 45 10.65 3.06 7.00
N LEU A 46 9.90 3.07 5.88
CA LEU A 46 10.22 3.90 4.73
C LEU A 46 10.22 5.39 5.09
N LEU A 47 9.22 5.87 5.83
CA LEU A 47 9.17 7.27 6.29
C LEU A 47 10.37 7.62 7.17
N LEU A 48 10.72 6.75 8.13
CA LEU A 48 11.87 6.98 9.02
C LEU A 48 13.19 7.07 8.25
N LYS A 49 13.36 6.29 7.18
CA LYS A 49 14.54 6.37 6.31
C LYS A 49 14.60 7.64 5.46
N HIS A 50 13.49 8.36 5.34
CA HIS A 50 13.37 9.61 4.57
C HIS A 50 13.08 10.80 5.50
N GLU A 51 13.47 10.71 6.77
CA GLU A 51 13.34 11.84 7.69
C GLU A 51 14.10 13.07 7.15
N GLY A 52 13.45 14.24 7.22
CA GLY A 52 13.97 15.49 6.66
C GLY A 52 13.92 15.61 5.13
N LYS A 53 13.31 14.64 4.43
CA LYS A 53 13.06 14.69 2.97
C LYS A 53 11.66 15.19 2.64
N ARG A 54 11.44 15.60 1.38
CA ARG A 54 10.10 15.92 0.88
C ARG A 54 9.35 14.63 0.61
N VAL A 55 8.29 14.39 1.37
CA VAL A 55 7.46 13.19 1.24
C VAL A 55 6.03 13.58 0.88
N LEU A 56 5.43 12.84 -0.06
CA LEU A 56 4.01 12.88 -0.39
C LEU A 56 3.37 11.54 -0.05
N GLU A 57 2.24 11.57 0.63
CA GLU A 57 1.35 10.42 0.77
C GLU A 57 0.10 10.62 -0.12
N VAL A 58 -0.18 9.63 -0.97
CA VAL A 58 -1.38 9.58 -1.81
C VAL A 58 -2.38 8.64 -1.16
N GLY A 59 -3.49 9.21 -0.69
CA GLY A 59 -4.46 8.57 0.21
C GLY A 59 -4.13 8.83 1.67
N ASN A 60 -5.07 9.29 2.48
CA ASN A 60 -4.79 9.61 3.88
C ASN A 60 -4.86 8.35 4.77
N VAL A 61 -3.75 7.61 4.91
CA VAL A 61 -3.72 6.36 5.68
C VAL A 61 -2.92 6.49 6.96
N LEU A 62 -1.68 7.00 6.89
CA LEU A 62 -0.73 6.94 8.00
C LEU A 62 -1.13 7.85 9.16
N SER A 63 -1.79 8.97 8.88
CA SER A 63 -2.30 9.90 9.90
C SER A 63 -3.28 9.26 10.89
N HIS A 64 -3.96 8.18 10.50
CA HIS A 64 -4.87 7.43 11.37
C HIS A 64 -4.17 6.53 12.39
N TYR A 65 -2.85 6.34 12.26
CA TYR A 65 -2.06 5.44 13.12
C TYR A 65 -0.99 6.18 13.94
N PHE A 66 -0.45 7.29 13.43
CA PHE A 66 0.54 8.09 14.14
C PHE A 66 0.59 9.53 13.60
N PRO A 67 1.15 10.49 14.36
CA PRO A 67 1.39 11.84 13.86
C PRO A 67 2.27 11.83 12.60
N ILE A 68 1.88 12.61 11.60
CA ILE A 68 2.61 12.76 10.34
C ILE A 68 3.08 14.20 10.15
N HIS A 69 4.14 14.36 9.35
CA HIS A 69 4.74 15.66 9.01
C HIS A 69 4.86 15.91 7.51
N HIS A 70 4.52 14.91 6.70
CA HIS A 70 4.57 14.96 5.24
C HIS A 70 3.27 15.49 4.64
N GLU A 71 3.32 15.87 3.36
CA GLU A 71 2.13 16.33 2.64
C GLU A 71 1.25 15.13 2.29
N VAL A 72 -0.07 15.29 2.42
CA VAL A 72 -1.06 14.26 2.10
C VAL A 72 -2.02 14.79 1.07
N ILE A 73 -2.27 14.00 0.03
CA ILE A 73 -3.30 14.26 -0.97
C ILE A 73 -4.33 13.13 -0.96
N ASP A 74 -5.59 13.50 -0.77
CA ASP A 74 -6.72 12.56 -0.83
C ASP A 74 -7.93 13.28 -1.42
N LYS A 75 -8.46 12.75 -2.52
CA LYS A 75 -9.60 13.33 -3.22
C LYS A 75 -10.90 13.29 -2.40
N TYR A 76 -11.06 12.29 -1.55
CA TYR A 76 -12.34 11.96 -0.91
C TYR A 76 -12.34 12.24 0.59
N GLU A 77 -11.22 12.03 1.27
CA GLU A 77 -11.12 12.26 2.72
C GLU A 77 -10.84 13.73 3.03
N VAL A 78 -11.87 14.46 3.46
CA VAL A 78 -11.74 15.85 3.91
C VAL A 78 -11.33 15.89 5.38
N SER A 79 -10.07 16.24 5.65
CA SER A 79 -9.53 16.38 7.00
C SER A 79 -8.46 17.48 7.06
N SER A 80 -8.09 17.90 8.28
CA SER A 80 -7.12 18.98 8.46
C SER A 80 -5.73 18.54 7.96
N GLY A 81 -5.10 19.37 7.13
CA GLY A 81 -3.78 19.09 6.57
C GLY A 81 -3.78 18.18 5.33
N VAL A 82 -4.96 17.75 4.86
CA VAL A 82 -5.09 16.96 3.63
C VAL A 82 -5.46 17.87 2.46
N ILE A 83 -4.71 17.74 1.36
CA ILE A 83 -4.98 18.40 0.09
C ILE A 83 -6.09 17.62 -0.62
N ASN A 84 -7.27 18.22 -0.73
CA ASN A 84 -8.42 17.58 -1.38
C ASN A 84 -8.44 17.83 -2.89
N GLN A 85 -7.58 17.11 -3.61
CA GLN A 85 -7.46 17.20 -5.07
C GLN A 85 -7.34 15.81 -5.71
N ASP A 86 -7.76 15.69 -6.96
CA ASP A 86 -7.48 14.49 -7.77
C ASP A 86 -5.97 14.39 -8.06
N ILE A 87 -5.37 13.23 -7.80
CA ILE A 87 -3.93 13.06 -7.95
C ILE A 87 -3.45 13.31 -9.38
N VAL A 88 -4.29 13.06 -10.40
CA VAL A 88 -3.91 13.32 -11.81
C VAL A 88 -3.88 14.81 -12.16
N GLU A 89 -4.46 15.67 -11.32
CA GLU A 89 -4.50 17.13 -11.50
C GLU A 89 -3.49 17.85 -10.60
N PHE A 90 -2.95 17.16 -9.59
CA PHE A 90 -2.05 17.73 -8.61
C PHE A 90 -0.68 18.04 -9.21
N VAL A 91 -0.22 19.27 -9.09
CA VAL A 91 1.11 19.68 -9.54
C VAL A 91 1.83 20.32 -8.35
N PRO A 92 2.88 19.68 -7.80
CA PRO A 92 3.59 20.25 -6.67
C PRO A 92 4.49 21.40 -7.13
N GLN A 93 4.76 22.34 -6.21
CA GLN A 93 5.76 23.38 -6.44
C GLN A 93 7.16 22.78 -6.59
N ASP A 94 7.51 21.86 -5.71
CA ASP A 94 8.77 21.12 -5.72
C ASP A 94 8.51 19.62 -5.67
N LYS A 95 9.29 18.86 -6.45
CA LYS A 95 9.19 17.41 -6.54
C LYS A 95 9.55 16.72 -5.21
N TYR A 96 9.05 15.50 -5.03
CA TYR A 96 9.22 14.70 -3.80
C TYR A 96 10.35 13.68 -3.91
N ASP A 97 11.09 13.52 -2.82
CA ASP A 97 12.10 12.48 -2.65
C ASP A 97 11.45 11.11 -2.42
N LEU A 98 10.29 11.08 -1.78
CA LEU A 98 9.51 9.87 -1.53
C LEU A 98 8.03 10.13 -1.80
N ILE A 99 7.39 9.23 -2.55
CA ILE A 99 5.94 9.17 -2.69
C ILE A 99 5.50 7.81 -2.13
N VAL A 100 4.55 7.83 -1.18
CA VAL A 100 3.95 6.61 -0.64
C VAL A 100 2.46 6.56 -0.95
N SER A 101 1.92 5.36 -1.16
CA SER A 101 0.47 5.14 -1.25
C SER A 101 0.12 3.77 -0.73
N ILE A 102 -0.87 3.67 0.16
CA ILE A 102 -1.10 2.44 0.90
C ILE A 102 -2.54 1.96 0.71
N SER A 103 -2.76 0.98 -0.17
CA SER A 103 -4.11 0.54 -0.54
C SER A 103 -5.02 1.77 -0.85
N THR A 104 -4.64 2.51 -1.89
CA THR A 104 -5.34 3.71 -2.37
C THR A 104 -5.34 3.79 -3.89
N LEU A 105 -4.19 3.60 -4.54
CA LEU A 105 -4.10 3.75 -6.01
C LEU A 105 -5.03 2.79 -6.76
N GLU A 106 -5.29 1.59 -6.22
CA GLU A 106 -6.21 0.62 -6.80
C GLU A 106 -7.64 1.17 -6.96
N HIS A 107 -8.02 2.19 -6.20
CA HIS A 107 -9.33 2.84 -6.29
C HIS A 107 -9.41 3.89 -7.40
N VAL A 108 -8.26 4.43 -7.84
CA VAL A 108 -8.21 5.57 -8.78
C VAL A 108 -8.78 5.18 -10.14
N GLY A 109 -9.95 5.75 -10.46
CA GLY A 109 -10.75 5.41 -11.63
C GLY A 109 -11.48 4.07 -11.56
N TRP A 110 -11.16 3.21 -10.60
CA TRP A 110 -11.86 1.94 -10.40
C TRP A 110 -13.19 2.12 -9.67
N ASP A 111 -13.21 2.99 -8.66
CA ASP A 111 -14.41 3.27 -7.85
C ASP A 111 -15.22 4.47 -8.34
N GLU A 112 -14.73 5.15 -9.39
CA GLU A 112 -15.38 6.33 -9.95
C GLU A 112 -16.59 5.96 -10.82
N GLN A 113 -17.51 6.92 -10.98
CA GLN A 113 -18.66 6.80 -11.87
C GLN A 113 -18.63 7.92 -12.92
N PRO A 114 -18.51 7.59 -14.22
CA PRO A 114 -18.30 6.25 -14.78
C PRO A 114 -16.92 5.67 -14.42
N GLN A 115 -16.82 4.34 -14.39
CA GLN A 115 -15.55 3.66 -14.13
C GLN A 115 -14.54 3.95 -15.26
N LYS A 116 -13.30 4.29 -14.89
CA LYS A 116 -12.18 4.61 -15.78
C LYS A 116 -10.93 3.81 -15.38
N PRO A 117 -10.84 2.51 -15.67
CA PRO A 117 -9.77 1.65 -15.16
C PRO A 117 -8.35 2.12 -15.53
N GLY A 118 -8.18 2.70 -16.73
CA GLY A 118 -6.90 3.24 -17.20
C GLY A 118 -6.38 4.44 -16.39
N LYS A 119 -7.22 5.07 -15.56
CA LYS A 119 -6.82 6.19 -14.70
C LYS A 119 -5.78 5.76 -13.65
N LEU A 120 -5.74 4.48 -13.27
CA LEU A 120 -4.68 3.92 -12.43
C LEU A 120 -3.29 4.18 -13.05
N LEU A 121 -3.11 3.84 -14.33
CA LEU A 121 -1.83 4.05 -15.02
C LEU A 121 -1.55 5.54 -15.19
N GLN A 122 -2.58 6.32 -15.56
CA GLN A 122 -2.45 7.78 -15.65
C GLN A 122 -1.95 8.40 -14.33
N ALA A 123 -2.49 7.96 -13.19
CA ALA A 123 -2.06 8.44 -11.88
C ALA A 123 -0.62 8.05 -11.55
N ILE A 124 -0.24 6.79 -11.80
CA ILE A 124 1.13 6.33 -11.54
C ILE A 124 2.14 7.05 -12.45
N ASP A 125 1.81 7.22 -13.73
CA ASP A 125 2.65 7.94 -14.69
C ASP A 125 2.80 9.42 -14.31
N HIS A 126 1.71 10.06 -13.87
CA HIS A 126 1.73 11.44 -13.39
C HIS A 126 2.56 11.60 -12.11
N LEU A 127 2.43 10.69 -11.15
CA LEU A 127 3.26 10.68 -9.95
C LEU A 127 4.73 10.56 -10.31
N ARG A 128 5.09 9.65 -11.22
CA ARG A 128 6.47 9.44 -11.67
C ARG A 128 7.03 10.66 -12.42
N SER A 129 6.30 11.18 -13.39
CA SER A 129 6.82 12.21 -14.31
C SER A 129 6.75 13.62 -13.73
N THR A 130 5.65 13.96 -13.07
CA THR A 130 5.36 15.30 -12.58
C THR A 130 5.78 15.48 -11.12
N CYS A 131 5.50 14.50 -10.27
CA CYS A 131 5.62 14.68 -8.81
C CYS A 131 6.96 14.18 -8.25
N LEU A 132 7.56 13.14 -8.84
CA LEU A 132 8.74 12.48 -8.29
C LEU A 132 10.03 13.18 -8.74
N ALA A 133 10.96 13.36 -7.79
CA ALA A 133 12.31 13.86 -8.07
C ALA A 133 13.14 12.81 -8.82
N PRO A 134 14.18 13.20 -9.60
CA PRO A 134 14.99 12.25 -10.37
C PRO A 134 15.68 11.15 -9.52
N SER A 135 16.05 11.46 -8.28
CA SER A 135 16.58 10.45 -7.34
C SER A 135 15.52 9.91 -6.38
N GLY A 136 14.26 10.31 -6.57
CA GLY A 136 13.15 9.98 -5.70
C GLY A 136 12.65 8.56 -5.90
N ARG A 137 11.86 8.09 -4.95
CA ARG A 137 11.23 6.77 -4.99
C ARG A 137 9.73 6.87 -4.80
N LEU A 138 8.96 6.17 -5.61
CA LEU A 138 7.54 5.90 -5.36
C LEU A 138 7.41 4.48 -4.85
N VAL A 139 6.72 4.30 -3.72
CA VAL A 139 6.38 2.98 -3.18
C VAL A 139 4.87 2.92 -2.93
N ALA A 140 4.21 1.92 -3.48
CA ALA A 140 2.76 1.76 -3.31
C ALA A 140 2.38 0.32 -2.95
N SER A 141 1.42 0.15 -2.05
CA SER A 141 0.77 -1.14 -1.83
C SER A 141 -0.61 -1.18 -2.48
N LEU A 142 -0.90 -2.28 -3.18
CA LEU A 142 -2.17 -2.51 -3.85
C LEU A 142 -2.68 -3.91 -3.52
N PRO A 143 -3.92 -4.05 -3.00
CA PRO A 143 -4.58 -5.34 -2.83
C PRO A 143 -4.79 -6.07 -4.15
N ILE A 144 -4.40 -7.34 -4.19
CA ILE A 144 -4.73 -8.24 -5.31
C ILE A 144 -6.20 -8.66 -5.21
N GLY A 145 -6.88 -8.69 -6.35
CA GLY A 145 -8.29 -9.08 -6.43
C GLY A 145 -9.29 -7.93 -6.23
N TYR A 146 -8.83 -6.72 -5.89
CA TYR A 146 -9.70 -5.54 -5.75
C TYR A 146 -9.97 -4.89 -7.12
N ASN A 147 -8.90 -4.43 -7.77
CA ASN A 147 -8.94 -3.81 -9.09
C ASN A 147 -8.56 -4.85 -10.15
N ARG A 148 -9.56 -5.35 -10.89
CA ARG A 148 -9.34 -6.40 -11.91
C ARG A 148 -8.53 -5.93 -13.10
N TYR A 149 -8.46 -4.63 -13.34
CA TYR A 149 -7.58 -4.07 -14.36
C TYR A 149 -6.10 -4.14 -13.92
N PHE A 150 -5.80 -3.85 -12.65
CA PHE A 150 -4.45 -4.07 -12.10
C PHE A 150 -4.05 -5.55 -12.15
N ASP A 151 -4.94 -6.46 -11.73
CA ASP A 151 -4.69 -7.90 -11.83
C ASP A 151 -4.43 -8.36 -13.28
N TYR A 152 -5.15 -7.77 -14.24
CA TYR A 152 -4.92 -8.01 -15.67
C TYR A 152 -3.52 -7.53 -16.09
N LEU A 153 -3.09 -6.34 -15.69
CA LEU A 153 -1.74 -5.84 -15.99
C LEU A 153 -0.66 -6.79 -15.45
N GLN A 154 -0.82 -7.27 -14.21
CA GLN A 154 0.08 -8.24 -13.58
C GLN A 154 0.16 -9.54 -14.37
N ASN A 155 -0.98 -10.13 -14.74
CA ASN A 155 -1.03 -11.37 -15.53
C ASN A 155 -0.35 -11.27 -16.90
N ASN A 156 -0.26 -10.06 -17.46
CA ASN A 156 0.29 -9.83 -18.79
C ASN A 156 1.71 -9.25 -18.75
N GLY A 157 2.37 -9.20 -17.58
CA GLY A 157 3.72 -8.64 -17.45
C GLY A 157 3.77 -7.14 -17.75
N LYS A 158 2.66 -6.42 -17.57
CA LYS A 158 2.50 -4.98 -17.86
C LYS A 158 2.39 -4.16 -16.58
N SER A 159 3.06 -4.60 -15.51
CA SER A 159 3.08 -3.83 -14.27
C SER A 159 3.67 -2.45 -14.50
N PRO A 160 3.10 -1.38 -13.92
CA PRO A 160 3.73 -0.06 -13.97
C PRO A 160 4.94 0.08 -13.03
N PHE A 161 5.16 -0.90 -12.15
CA PHE A 161 6.23 -0.86 -11.16
C PHE A 161 7.53 -1.46 -11.71
N THR A 162 8.66 -0.83 -11.38
CA THR A 162 10.01 -1.31 -11.74
C THR A 162 10.43 -2.53 -10.94
N THR A 163 10.05 -2.58 -9.67
CA THR A 163 10.22 -3.77 -8.81
C THR A 163 8.96 -4.02 -8.02
N GLN A 164 8.73 -5.28 -7.67
CA GLN A 164 7.52 -5.72 -6.98
C GLN A 164 7.86 -6.81 -5.97
N HIS A 165 7.27 -6.68 -4.79
CA HIS A 165 7.25 -7.72 -3.76
C HIS A 165 5.78 -8.06 -3.47
N PHE A 166 5.52 -9.29 -3.04
CA PHE A 166 4.17 -9.70 -2.71
C PHE A 166 4.12 -10.28 -1.30
N LEU A 167 3.04 -9.99 -0.60
CA LEU A 167 2.71 -10.64 0.65
C LEU A 167 1.37 -11.37 0.48
N LYS A 168 1.31 -12.61 0.95
CA LYS A 168 0.10 -13.43 0.93
C LYS A 168 -0.34 -13.77 2.35
N ARG A 169 -1.62 -13.57 2.63
CA ARG A 169 -2.25 -14.03 3.86
C ARG A 169 -2.43 -15.55 3.79
N ILE A 170 -1.94 -16.24 4.82
CA ILE A 170 -1.96 -17.71 4.91
C ILE A 170 -2.86 -18.26 6.03
N SER A 171 -3.54 -17.39 6.80
CA SER A 171 -4.39 -17.84 7.90
C SER A 171 -5.55 -16.90 8.21
N LYS A 172 -6.57 -17.43 8.89
CA LYS A 172 -7.67 -16.66 9.48
C LYS A 172 -7.21 -15.74 10.62
N GLN A 173 -6.08 -16.06 11.23
CA GLN A 173 -5.41 -15.25 12.26
C GLN A 173 -4.59 -14.09 11.66
N ASN A 174 -4.70 -13.84 10.35
CA ASN A 174 -4.02 -12.74 9.66
C ASN A 174 -2.48 -12.85 9.69
N TYR A 175 -1.97 -14.07 9.51
CA TYR A 175 -0.54 -14.28 9.22
C TYR A 175 -0.26 -14.11 7.73
N TRP A 176 0.88 -13.52 7.44
CA TRP A 176 1.35 -13.16 6.11
C TRP A 176 2.75 -13.69 5.88
N VAL A 177 3.03 -14.10 4.65
CA VAL A 177 4.35 -14.52 4.18
C VAL A 177 4.67 -13.83 2.87
N GLU A 178 5.96 -13.54 2.65
CA GLU A 178 6.44 -13.08 1.34
C GLU A 178 6.19 -14.15 0.28
N SER A 179 5.84 -13.71 -0.92
CA SER A 179 5.40 -14.54 -2.03
C SER A 179 5.79 -13.87 -3.36
N ASP A 180 5.51 -14.54 -4.46
CA ASP A 180 5.56 -13.99 -5.80
C ASP A 180 4.16 -13.83 -6.40
N TRP A 181 4.10 -13.35 -7.66
CA TRP A 181 2.85 -13.25 -8.41
C TRP A 181 2.14 -14.61 -8.55
N SER A 182 2.88 -15.70 -8.79
CA SER A 182 2.31 -17.04 -8.96
C SER A 182 1.52 -17.48 -7.72
N GLY A 183 2.05 -17.20 -6.53
CA GLY A 183 1.39 -17.48 -5.26
C GLY A 183 0.18 -16.58 -4.98
N CYS A 184 0.12 -15.38 -5.57
CA CYS A 184 -0.88 -14.37 -5.25
C CYS A 184 -1.99 -14.17 -6.30
N LYS A 185 -1.78 -14.56 -7.56
CA LYS A 185 -2.67 -14.25 -8.71
C LYS A 185 -4.12 -14.70 -8.54
N ASP A 186 -4.34 -15.77 -7.78
CA ASP A 186 -5.67 -16.35 -7.53
C ASP A 186 -6.29 -15.87 -6.21
N ALA A 187 -5.64 -14.94 -5.51
CA ALA A 187 -6.16 -14.36 -4.28
C ALA A 187 -7.42 -13.54 -4.57
N THR A 188 -8.48 -13.79 -3.81
CA THR A 188 -9.69 -12.99 -3.83
C THR A 188 -9.59 -11.85 -2.84
N TYR A 189 -10.19 -10.70 -3.17
CA TYR A 189 -10.41 -9.64 -2.21
C TYR A 189 -11.66 -9.97 -1.38
N GLY A 190 -11.51 -10.04 -0.06
CA GLY A 190 -12.60 -10.34 0.87
C GLY A 190 -13.50 -9.12 1.13
N ARG A 191 -14.35 -9.20 2.16
CA ARG A 191 -15.17 -8.06 2.59
C ARG A 191 -14.28 -6.99 3.26
N PHE A 192 -13.76 -6.06 2.47
CA PHE A 192 -12.82 -4.99 2.88
C PHE A 192 -11.51 -5.52 3.47
N VAL A 193 -11.02 -6.65 2.96
CA VAL A 193 -9.82 -7.31 3.46
C VAL A 193 -9.08 -7.98 2.31
N ALA A 194 -7.81 -7.64 2.13
CA ALA A 194 -6.93 -8.27 1.17
C ALA A 194 -6.42 -9.64 1.67
N HIS A 195 -6.36 -10.61 0.77
CA HIS A 195 -5.68 -11.89 0.98
C HIS A 195 -4.29 -11.94 0.34
N ALA A 196 -3.99 -11.00 -0.55
CA ALA A 196 -2.65 -10.75 -1.05
C ALA A 196 -2.50 -9.26 -1.37
N ILE A 197 -1.30 -8.73 -1.21
CA ILE A 197 -0.94 -7.37 -1.60
C ILE A 197 0.31 -7.40 -2.47
N CYS A 198 0.37 -6.51 -3.45
CA CYS A 198 1.59 -6.14 -4.15
C CYS A 198 2.16 -4.89 -3.50
N ILE A 199 3.45 -4.86 -3.22
CA ILE A 199 4.21 -3.66 -2.88
C ILE A 199 5.11 -3.34 -4.08
N GLY A 200 4.71 -2.34 -4.85
CA GLY A 200 5.40 -1.90 -6.05
C GLY A 200 6.29 -0.70 -5.80
N THR A 201 7.45 -0.65 -6.47
CA THR A 201 8.37 0.49 -6.44
C THR A 201 8.62 1.04 -7.85
N ILE A 202 8.75 2.37 -7.95
CA ILE A 202 9.32 3.07 -9.11
C ILE A 202 10.48 3.94 -8.59
N GLN A 203 11.61 3.90 -9.31
CA GLN A 203 12.72 4.84 -9.14
C GLN A 203 12.58 5.98 -10.17
N GLY A 204 12.85 7.21 -9.74
CA GLY A 204 12.85 8.42 -10.57
C GLY A 204 13.88 8.42 -11.69
#